data_AF-A0A957DI95-F1
#
_entry.id   AF-A0A957DI95-F1
#
_cell.length_a   1.000
_cell.length_b   1.000
_cell.length_c   1.000
_cell.angle_alpha   90.00
_cell.angle_beta   90.00
_cell.angle_gamma   90.00
#
_symmetry.space_group_name_H-M   'P 1'
#
loop_
_entity.id
_entity.type
_entity.pdbx_description
1 polymer ?
#
loop_
_entity_poly.entity_id
_entity_poly.type
_entity_poly.pdbx_seq_one_letter_code
_entity_poly.pdbx_strand_id
1 'polypeptide(L)'
;SLSASLAFEQNYGGIDGDSASSAELYALLSSLSGVPVNQGRAVTGSVNQRGEVQPIGGVTEKIEGFFALCKKRGLNEDQGVLIPVGNVKHVMVSEEVVEAVRAGRFHVWAVRTIDEGIELLMGKNAGKRNKDGAYPEGSIHYLVQARLRELAEELKQFGESDDE
;
A
#
# COMPACT_ATOMS: atom_id res chain seq x y z
N SER A 1 -0.34 14.59 20.10
CA SER A 1 0.16 13.36 19.46
C SER A 1 -0.78 13.00 18.32
N LEU A 2 -0.30 12.29 17.29
CA LEU A 2 -1.18 11.74 16.25
C LEU A 2 -1.71 10.38 16.73
N SER A 3 -3.02 10.15 16.54
CA SER A 3 -3.63 8.83 16.72
C SER A 3 -4.14 8.32 15.38
N ALA A 4 -3.94 7.03 15.13
CA ALA A 4 -4.43 6.34 13.94
C ALA A 4 -4.95 4.97 14.34
N SER A 5 -6.05 4.56 13.72
CA SER A 5 -6.68 3.26 13.95
C SER A 5 -6.69 2.48 12.65
N LEU A 6 -6.22 1.23 12.70
CA LEU A 6 -6.28 0.29 11.60
C LEU A 6 -7.12 -0.91 12.03
N ALA A 7 -7.99 -1.36 11.12
CA ALA A 7 -8.84 -2.51 11.34
C ALA A 7 -8.78 -3.42 10.11
N PHE A 8 -8.65 -4.72 10.36
CA PHE A 8 -8.94 -5.73 9.35
C PHE A 8 -10.43 -6.02 9.41
N GLU A 9 -11.17 -5.45 8.46
CA GLU A 9 -12.61 -5.60 8.44
C GLU A 9 -13.02 -7.06 8.29
N GLN A 10 -14.08 -7.42 9.02
CA GLN A 10 -14.66 -8.77 9.04
C GLN A 10 -13.67 -9.89 9.43
N ASN A 11 -12.57 -9.57 10.13
CA ASN A 11 -11.66 -10.57 10.67
C ASN A 11 -12.10 -11.01 12.07
N TYR A 12 -12.47 -12.29 12.20
CA TYR A 12 -12.88 -12.91 13.47
C TYR A 12 -11.85 -13.92 14.02
N GLY A 13 -10.73 -14.10 13.30
CA GLY A 13 -9.62 -14.96 13.70
C GLY A 13 -8.42 -14.18 14.24
N GLY A 14 -7.42 -14.90 14.74
CA GLY A 14 -6.12 -14.29 15.03
C GLY A 14 -5.40 -13.91 13.74
N ILE A 15 -4.69 -12.78 13.77
CA ILE A 15 -3.74 -12.37 12.72
C ILE A 15 -2.35 -12.56 13.30
N ASP A 16 -1.46 -13.17 12.52
CA ASP A 16 -0.06 -13.33 12.87
C ASP A 16 0.84 -13.02 11.66
N GLY A 17 2.09 -12.66 11.93
CA GLY A 17 3.09 -12.27 10.95
C GLY A 17 3.04 -10.80 10.53
N ASP A 18 4.01 -10.40 9.70
CA ASP A 18 4.29 -9.01 9.31
C ASP A 18 3.88 -8.72 7.85
N SER A 19 3.31 -9.69 7.15
CA SER A 19 3.10 -9.65 5.70
C SER A 19 2.04 -8.66 5.20
N ALA A 20 1.31 -8.01 6.11
CA ALA A 20 0.33 -6.97 5.84
C ALA A 20 0.84 -5.55 6.12
N SER A 21 2.03 -5.40 6.71
CA SER A 21 2.54 -4.09 7.17
C SER A 21 2.72 -3.08 6.04
N SER A 22 3.05 -3.51 4.82
CA SER A 22 3.03 -2.61 3.65
C SER A 22 1.62 -2.12 3.30
N ALA A 23 0.61 -3.00 3.35
CA ALA A 23 -0.79 -2.65 3.09
C ALA A 23 -1.34 -1.67 4.13
N GLU A 24 -1.03 -1.91 5.40
CA GLU A 24 -1.35 -1.00 6.52
C GLU A 24 -0.76 0.39 6.29
N LEU A 25 0.51 0.46 5.90
CA LEU A 25 1.17 1.73 5.60
C LEU A 25 0.53 2.44 4.40
N TYR A 26 0.19 1.73 3.32
CA TYR A 26 -0.54 2.34 2.20
C TYR A 26 -1.90 2.90 2.61
N ALA A 27 -2.63 2.21 3.49
CA ALA A 27 -3.92 2.69 4.00
C ALA A 27 -3.75 3.99 4.82
N LEU A 28 -2.74 4.06 5.69
CA LEU A 28 -2.43 5.28 6.44
C LEU A 28 -2.01 6.44 5.53
N LEU A 29 -1.14 6.17 4.54
CA LEU A 29 -0.70 7.19 3.58
C LEU A 29 -1.86 7.69 2.71
N SER A 30 -2.76 6.80 2.30
CA SER A 30 -3.99 7.16 1.59
C SER A 30 -4.88 8.07 2.43
N SER A 31 -5.12 7.69 3.70
CA SER A 31 -5.92 8.46 4.66
C SER A 31 -5.34 9.87 4.88
N LEU A 32 -4.02 9.98 5.05
CA LEU A 32 -3.34 11.26 5.26
C LEU A 32 -3.25 12.13 4.00
N SER A 33 -3.05 11.52 2.82
CA SER A 33 -2.93 12.27 1.56
C SER A 33 -4.27 12.62 0.91
N GLY A 34 -5.36 11.96 1.30
CA GLY A 34 -6.66 12.05 0.65
C GLY A 34 -6.70 11.39 -0.74
N VAL A 35 -5.65 10.67 -1.14
CA VAL A 35 -5.58 10.01 -2.46
C VAL A 35 -6.06 8.56 -2.34
N PRO A 36 -7.06 8.14 -3.15
CA PRO A 36 -7.60 6.79 -3.07
C PRO A 36 -6.60 5.74 -3.58
N VAL A 37 -6.66 4.54 -2.96
CA VAL A 37 -5.93 3.37 -3.46
C VAL A 37 -6.79 2.54 -4.41
N ASN A 38 -6.17 2.03 -5.47
CA ASN A 38 -6.82 1.21 -6.48
C ASN A 38 -7.19 -0.17 -5.91
N GLN A 39 -8.50 -0.40 -5.72
CA GLN A 39 -9.04 -1.64 -5.15
C GLN A 39 -8.90 -2.87 -6.06
N GLY A 40 -8.55 -2.69 -7.33
CA GLY A 40 -8.21 -3.79 -8.24
C GLY A 40 -6.84 -4.40 -7.93
N ARG A 41 -6.02 -3.75 -7.10
CA ARG A 41 -4.63 -4.14 -6.83
C ARG A 41 -4.48 -4.58 -5.38
N ALA A 42 -4.34 -5.87 -5.16
CA ALA A 42 -4.02 -6.41 -3.84
C ALA A 42 -2.53 -6.21 -3.52
N VAL A 43 -2.19 -6.24 -2.24
CA VAL A 43 -0.83 -6.01 -1.76
C VAL A 43 -0.48 -7.09 -0.73
N THR A 44 0.74 -7.60 -0.82
CA THR A 44 1.37 -8.31 0.30
C THR A 44 2.85 -7.96 0.36
N GLY A 45 3.39 -7.93 1.57
CA GLY A 45 4.79 -7.63 1.82
C GLY A 45 4.98 -7.09 3.22
N SER A 46 6.04 -7.52 3.88
CA SER A 46 6.51 -6.86 5.09
C SER A 46 7.21 -5.56 4.73
N VAL A 47 7.34 -4.61 5.67
CA VAL A 47 8.08 -3.37 5.47
C VAL A 47 8.97 -3.09 6.67
N ASN A 48 10.22 -2.69 6.42
CA ASN A 48 11.12 -2.23 7.48
C ASN A 48 11.06 -0.70 7.67
N GLN A 49 11.76 -0.18 8.68
CA GLN A 49 11.79 1.25 9.01
C GLN A 49 12.40 2.15 7.91
N ARG A 50 13.06 1.57 6.91
CA ARG A 50 13.60 2.30 5.75
C ARG A 50 12.60 2.37 4.58
N GLY A 51 11.42 1.76 4.72
CA GLY A 51 10.43 1.69 3.65
C GLY A 51 10.74 0.65 2.59
N GLU A 52 11.61 -0.33 2.89
CA GLU A 52 11.93 -1.44 1.99
C GLU A 52 10.93 -2.57 2.19
N VAL A 53 10.40 -3.10 1.09
CA VAL A 53 9.43 -4.20 1.09
C VAL A 53 10.18 -5.53 1.19
N GLN A 54 9.83 -6.31 2.20
CA GLN A 54 10.53 -7.53 2.59
C GLN A 54 9.75 -8.80 2.21
N PRO A 55 10.46 -9.92 1.93
CA PRO A 55 9.82 -11.17 1.55
C PRO A 55 8.86 -11.71 2.59
N ILE A 56 7.84 -12.43 2.13
CA ILE A 56 6.79 -13.02 2.94
C ILE A 56 6.62 -14.51 2.62
N GLY A 57 5.99 -15.25 3.54
CA GLY A 57 5.53 -16.61 3.29
C GLY A 57 4.21 -16.64 2.50
N GLY A 58 4.00 -17.72 1.75
CA GLY A 58 2.75 -18.00 1.06
C GLY A 58 2.43 -17.05 -0.10
N VAL A 59 3.44 -16.57 -0.84
CA VAL A 59 3.22 -15.57 -1.91
C VAL A 59 2.35 -16.12 -3.05
N THR A 60 2.53 -17.38 -3.43
CA THR A 60 1.77 -18.02 -4.50
C THR A 60 0.31 -18.11 -4.12
N GLU A 61 0.01 -18.59 -2.92
CA GLU A 61 -1.34 -18.75 -2.38
C GLU A 61 -2.07 -17.41 -2.29
N LYS A 62 -1.35 -16.33 -1.95
CA LYS A 62 -1.90 -14.98 -1.93
C LYS A 62 -2.24 -14.46 -3.32
N ILE A 63 -1.36 -14.71 -4.30
CA ILE A 63 -1.63 -14.33 -5.71
C ILE A 63 -2.85 -15.08 -6.23
N GLU A 64 -2.89 -16.41 -6.05
CA GLU A 64 -3.98 -17.26 -6.54
C GLU A 64 -5.29 -16.97 -5.83
N GLY A 65 -5.27 -16.69 -4.52
CA GLY A 65 -6.44 -16.32 -3.75
C GLY A 65 -7.09 -15.03 -4.27
N PHE A 66 -6.28 -13.99 -4.54
CA PHE A 66 -6.81 -12.76 -5.12
C PHE A 66 -7.30 -12.95 -6.56
N PHE A 67 -6.55 -13.69 -7.38
CA PHE A 67 -6.97 -14.03 -8.75
C PHE A 67 -8.33 -14.75 -8.77
N ALA A 68 -8.53 -15.73 -7.91
CA ALA A 68 -9.80 -16.46 -7.80
C ALA A 68 -10.97 -15.54 -7.43
N LEU A 69 -10.75 -14.57 -6.54
CA LEU A 69 -11.74 -13.55 -6.18
C LEU A 69 -12.07 -12.64 -7.37
N CYS A 70 -11.05 -12.15 -8.08
CA CYS A 70 -11.21 -11.35 -9.30
C CYS A 70 -12.01 -12.10 -10.37
N LYS A 71 -11.64 -13.36 -10.64
CA LYS A 71 -12.35 -14.24 -11.57
C LYS A 71 -13.83 -14.41 -11.19
N LYS A 72 -14.13 -14.65 -9.91
CA LYS A 72 -15.52 -14.79 -9.43
C LYS A 72 -16.35 -13.49 -9.59
N ARG A 73 -15.70 -12.33 -9.50
CA ARG A 73 -16.33 -11.00 -9.64
C ARG A 73 -16.30 -10.44 -11.06
N GLY A 74 -15.61 -11.11 -11.98
CA GLY A 74 -15.31 -10.63 -13.33
C GLY A 74 -13.89 -10.04 -13.40
N LEU A 75 -13.02 -10.71 -14.14
CA LEU A 75 -11.66 -10.22 -14.43
C LEU A 75 -11.71 -9.00 -15.34
N ASN A 76 -10.91 -7.99 -15.02
CA ASN A 76 -10.66 -6.82 -15.86
C ASN A 76 -9.15 -6.63 -16.12
N GLU A 77 -8.79 -5.65 -16.94
CA GLU A 77 -7.41 -5.42 -17.38
C GLU A 77 -6.52 -4.74 -16.32
N ASP A 78 -7.07 -4.32 -15.18
CA ASP A 78 -6.34 -3.53 -14.17
C ASP A 78 -6.03 -4.29 -12.88
N GLN A 79 -6.52 -5.53 -12.75
CA GLN A 79 -6.43 -6.32 -11.54
C GLN A 79 -5.08 -7.01 -11.37
N GLY A 80 -4.60 -7.12 -10.14
CA GLY A 80 -3.34 -7.81 -9.88
C GLY A 80 -2.86 -7.76 -8.44
N VAL A 81 -1.65 -8.26 -8.20
CA VAL A 81 -1.04 -8.31 -6.86
C VAL A 81 0.34 -7.66 -6.88
N LEU A 82 0.58 -6.74 -5.93
CA LEU A 82 1.91 -6.24 -5.60
C LEU A 82 2.57 -7.22 -4.62
N ILE A 83 3.78 -7.67 -4.96
CA ILE A 83 4.58 -8.61 -4.15
C ILE A 83 5.98 -8.06 -3.89
N PRO A 84 6.68 -8.52 -2.84
CA PRO A 84 8.07 -8.17 -2.62
C PRO A 84 8.95 -8.68 -3.77
N VAL A 85 9.91 -7.88 -4.22
CA VAL A 85 10.87 -8.32 -5.26
C VAL A 85 11.63 -9.59 -4.84
N GLY A 86 11.89 -9.76 -3.55
CA GLY A 86 12.58 -10.94 -3.02
C GLY A 86 11.73 -12.23 -3.08
N ASN A 87 10.42 -12.12 -3.34
CA ASN A 87 9.55 -13.27 -3.56
C ASN A 87 9.48 -13.74 -5.02
N VAL A 88 10.01 -13.00 -5.99
CA VAL A 88 9.86 -13.33 -7.43
C VAL A 88 10.27 -14.77 -7.75
N LYS A 89 11.39 -15.24 -7.19
CA LYS A 89 11.88 -16.62 -7.38
C LYS A 89 11.04 -17.72 -6.71
N HIS A 90 10.08 -17.35 -5.87
CA HIS A 90 9.18 -18.26 -5.16
C HIS A 90 7.78 -18.31 -5.79
N VAL A 91 7.51 -17.49 -6.82
CA VAL A 91 6.22 -17.43 -7.50
C VAL A 91 6.09 -18.65 -8.42
N MET A 92 5.19 -19.56 -8.05
CA MET A 92 4.91 -20.81 -8.78
C MET A 92 3.40 -20.96 -8.99
N VAL A 93 2.81 -20.02 -9.71
CA VAL A 93 1.35 -19.94 -9.94
C VAL A 93 0.88 -20.94 -11.00
N SER A 94 -0.39 -21.32 -10.92
CA SER A 94 -1.05 -22.17 -11.92
C SER A 94 -1.02 -21.59 -13.34
N GLU A 95 -1.11 -22.47 -14.34
CA GLU A 95 -1.14 -22.08 -15.76
C GLU A 95 -2.28 -21.10 -16.06
N GLU A 96 -3.41 -21.20 -15.35
CA GLU A 96 -4.52 -20.26 -15.52
C GLU A 96 -4.12 -18.82 -15.18
N VAL A 97 -3.39 -18.61 -14.09
CA VAL A 97 -2.88 -17.28 -13.73
C VAL A 97 -1.88 -16.81 -14.77
N VAL A 98 -0.99 -17.71 -15.24
CA VAL A 98 -0.01 -17.39 -16.28
C VAL A 98 -0.70 -16.92 -17.56
N GLU A 99 -1.74 -17.63 -18.02
CA GLU A 99 -2.51 -17.26 -19.21
C GLU A 99 -3.24 -15.92 -19.03
N ALA A 100 -3.83 -15.66 -17.85
CA ALA A 100 -4.45 -14.38 -17.57
C ALA A 100 -3.43 -13.22 -17.62
N VAL A 101 -2.22 -13.44 -17.10
CA VAL A 101 -1.11 -12.47 -17.17
C VAL A 101 -0.64 -12.27 -18.61
N ARG A 102 -0.44 -13.34 -19.38
CA ARG A 102 -0.08 -13.27 -20.81
C ARG A 102 -1.12 -12.50 -21.62
N ALA A 103 -2.39 -12.66 -21.29
CA ALA A 103 -3.51 -11.96 -21.93
C ALA A 103 -3.71 -10.51 -21.43
N GLY A 104 -2.92 -10.02 -20.46
CA GLY A 104 -3.07 -8.68 -19.89
C GLY A 104 -4.30 -8.49 -19.00
N ARG A 105 -4.92 -9.59 -18.57
CA ARG A 105 -6.16 -9.60 -17.75
C ARG A 105 -5.90 -9.76 -16.25
N PHE A 106 -4.63 -9.91 -15.87
CA PHE A 106 -4.19 -9.94 -14.49
C PHE A 106 -2.71 -9.56 -14.43
N HIS A 107 -2.25 -9.01 -13.32
CA HIS A 107 -0.88 -8.52 -13.19
C HIS A 107 -0.22 -8.97 -11.89
N VAL A 108 1.09 -9.17 -11.92
CA VAL A 108 1.91 -9.39 -10.72
C VAL A 108 3.05 -8.39 -10.75
N TRP A 109 3.01 -7.41 -9.86
CA TRP A 109 4.01 -6.34 -9.78
C TRP A 109 5.00 -6.63 -8.66
N ALA A 110 6.28 -6.72 -8.98
CA ALA A 110 7.33 -6.85 -7.99
C ALA A 110 7.79 -5.45 -7.53
N VAL A 111 7.69 -5.16 -6.23
CA VAL A 111 8.11 -3.89 -5.63
C VAL A 111 9.25 -4.06 -4.63
N ARG A 112 10.16 -3.08 -4.59
CA ARG A 112 11.28 -2.97 -3.67
C ARG A 112 10.99 -2.05 -2.49
N THR A 113 10.21 -1.00 -2.71
CA THR A 113 9.97 0.04 -1.71
C THR A 113 8.50 0.44 -1.66
N ILE A 114 8.12 1.08 -0.55
CA ILE A 114 6.80 1.68 -0.39
C ILE A 114 6.53 2.72 -1.48
N ASP A 115 7.54 3.49 -1.90
CA ASP A 115 7.38 4.49 -2.98
C ASP A 115 6.95 3.85 -4.30
N GLU A 116 7.52 2.70 -4.68
CA GLU A 116 7.11 1.99 -5.90
C GLU A 116 5.64 1.50 -5.80
N GLY A 117 5.23 1.02 -4.62
CA GLY A 117 3.85 0.62 -4.40
C GLY A 117 2.87 1.80 -4.33
N ILE A 118 3.28 2.96 -3.80
CA ILE A 118 2.48 4.19 -3.83
C ILE A 118 2.12 4.54 -5.28
N GLU A 119 3.11 4.57 -6.18
CA GLU A 119 2.89 4.96 -7.57
C GLU A 119 1.93 4.00 -8.28
N LEU A 120 2.03 2.71 -8.00
CA LEU A 120 1.11 1.70 -8.52
C LEU A 120 -0.28 1.80 -7.89
N LEU A 121 -0.42 2.02 -6.59
CA LEU A 121 -1.73 1.98 -5.94
C LEU A 121 -2.50 3.29 -6.09
N MET A 122 -1.81 4.42 -6.14
CA MET A 122 -2.41 5.76 -6.06
C MET A 122 -2.31 6.54 -7.37
N GLY A 123 -1.56 6.05 -8.37
CA GLY A 123 -1.43 6.69 -9.68
C GLY A 123 -0.75 8.07 -9.63
N LYS A 124 -0.01 8.36 -8.55
CA LYS A 124 0.69 9.62 -8.31
C LYS A 124 2.12 9.35 -7.89
N ASN A 125 3.02 10.27 -8.24
CA ASN A 125 4.41 10.21 -7.80
C ASN A 125 4.51 10.18 -6.26
N ALA A 126 5.32 9.30 -5.70
CA ALA A 126 5.54 9.26 -4.25
C ALA A 126 6.20 10.57 -3.76
N GLY A 127 7.24 11.01 -4.48
CA GLY A 127 8.00 12.24 -4.26
C GLY A 127 9.21 12.03 -3.35
N LYS A 128 10.41 12.34 -3.84
CA LYS A 128 11.62 12.23 -3.02
C LYS A 128 11.89 13.53 -2.29
N ARG A 129 12.30 13.42 -1.02
CA ARG A 129 12.69 14.58 -0.21
C ARG A 129 13.89 15.27 -0.84
N ASN A 130 13.77 16.58 -1.07
CA ASN A 130 14.86 17.39 -1.60
C ASN A 130 15.84 17.81 -0.48
N LYS A 131 16.92 18.52 -0.86
CA LYS A 131 17.96 18.98 0.09
C LYS A 131 17.43 19.94 1.15
N ASP A 132 16.39 20.70 0.81
CA ASP A 132 15.74 21.67 1.70
C ASP A 132 14.70 21.01 2.62
N GLY A 133 14.55 19.68 2.52
CA GLY A 133 13.65 18.89 3.36
C GLY A 133 12.19 18.89 2.91
N ALA A 134 11.87 19.47 1.75
CA ALA A 134 10.55 19.50 1.15
C ALA A 134 10.35 18.35 0.13
N TYR A 135 9.09 18.05 -0.16
CA TYR A 135 8.69 17.10 -1.22
C TYR A 135 8.15 17.86 -2.44
N PRO A 136 8.26 17.30 -3.65
CA PRO A 136 7.66 17.90 -4.85
C PRO A 136 6.16 18.12 -4.66
N GLU A 137 5.67 19.29 -5.04
CA GLU A 137 4.26 19.64 -4.91
C GLU A 137 3.37 18.65 -5.67
N GLY A 138 2.27 18.25 -5.04
CA GLY A 138 1.31 17.28 -5.59
C GLY A 138 1.74 15.81 -5.52
N SER A 139 2.93 15.50 -4.98
CA SER A 139 3.35 14.13 -4.65
C SER A 139 2.65 13.62 -3.39
N ILE A 140 2.63 12.30 -3.19
CA ILE A 140 2.00 11.70 -2.01
C ILE A 140 2.68 12.15 -0.71
N HIS A 141 4.02 12.11 -0.64
CA HIS A 141 4.75 12.57 0.54
C HIS A 141 4.58 14.07 0.82
N TYR A 142 4.36 14.90 -0.21
CA TYR A 142 3.99 16.31 -0.04
C TYR A 142 2.61 16.46 0.62
N LEU A 143 1.60 15.75 0.10
CA LEU A 143 0.24 15.81 0.64
C LEU A 143 0.16 15.31 2.08
N VAL A 144 0.85 14.21 2.37
CA VAL A 144 0.98 13.68 3.75
C VAL A 144 1.65 14.71 4.66
N GLN A 145 2.76 15.31 4.22
CA GLN A 145 3.46 16.34 5.01
C GLN A 145 2.58 17.56 5.27
N ALA A 146 1.81 18.02 4.27
CA ALA A 146 0.87 19.11 4.42
C ALA A 146 -0.21 18.78 5.47
N ARG A 147 -0.85 17.62 5.37
CA ARG A 147 -1.87 17.20 6.33
C ARG A 147 -1.34 17.06 7.75
N LEU A 148 -0.12 16.52 7.91
CA LEU A 148 0.51 16.42 9.23
C LEU A 148 0.83 17.78 9.85
N ARG A 149 1.17 18.79 9.03
CA ARG A 149 1.37 20.16 9.52
C ARG A 149 0.05 20.79 9.97
N GLU A 150 -1.01 20.65 9.17
CA GLU A 150 -2.35 21.13 9.53
C GLU A 150 -2.80 20.54 10.87
N LEU A 151 -2.71 19.22 11.04
CA LEU A 151 -3.07 18.55 12.30
C LEU A 151 -2.24 19.05 13.49
N ALA A 152 -0.96 19.36 13.26
CA ALA A 152 -0.09 19.89 14.31
C ALA A 152 -0.43 21.35 14.67
N GLU A 153 -0.87 22.16 13.71
CA GLU A 153 -1.34 23.53 13.91
C GLU A 153 -2.67 23.56 14.66
N GLU A 154 -3.63 22.72 14.26
CA GLU A 154 -4.91 22.54 14.95
C GLU A 154 -4.68 22.18 16.42
N LEU A 155 -3.82 21.21 16.71
CA LEU A 155 -3.50 20.79 18.08
C LEU A 155 -2.87 21.91 18.93
N LYS A 156 -2.08 22.81 18.34
CA LYS A 156 -1.50 23.95 19.07
C LYS A 156 -2.57 24.96 19.43
N GLN A 157 -3.46 25.29 18.49
CA GLN A 157 -4.54 26.24 18.71
C GLN A 157 -5.49 25.79 19.83
N PHE A 158 -5.83 24.50 19.87
CA PHE A 158 -6.66 23.95 20.96
C PHE A 158 -5.99 24.05 22.33
N GLY A 159 -4.66 23.82 22.41
CA GLY A 159 -3.93 23.96 23.67
C GLY A 159 -3.85 25.40 24.17
N GLU A 160 -3.75 26.37 23.26
CA GLU A 160 -3.74 27.81 23.61
C GLU A 160 -5.12 28.32 24.02
N SER A 161 -6.21 27.76 23.49
CA SER A 161 -7.58 28.15 23.86
C SER A 161 -8.08 27.57 25.20
N ASP A 162 -7.48 26.48 25.69
CA ASP A 162 -7.82 25.88 26.99
C ASP A 162 -7.08 26.58 28.17
N ASP A 163 -6.07 27.40 27.87
CA ASP A 163 -5.27 28.16 28.84
C ASP A 163 -5.77 29.63 29.03
N GLU A 164 -6.81 30.07 28.28
CA GLU A 164 -7.53 31.36 28.43
C GLU A 164 -8.88 31.21 29.15
#